data_AF-A0A956J820-F1
#
_entry.id   AF-A0A956J820-F1
#
_cell.length_a   1.000
_cell.length_b   1.000
_cell.length_c   1.000
_cell.angle_alpha   90.00
_cell.angle_beta   90.00
_cell.angle_gamma   90.00
#
_symmetry.space_group_name_H-M   'P 1'
#
loop_
_entity.id
_entity.type
_entity.pdbx_description
1 polymer ?
#
loop_
_entity_poly.entity_id
_entity_poly.type
_entity_poly.pdbx_seq_one_letter_code
_entity_poly.pdbx_strand_id
1 'polypeptide(L)'
;MSDADADLDILLDVLRRSQGPGGPPEVARFRVEYEGRRRQIDALVDKGWLDKRDHYRVTLPGLRALGREGHEEARQELELVTQTLSGLKGLYRRDPGAELTLDASAEELSLTVEQMRRVASALSSLHVFATWHGEFAKFVLAERVLDLTPGDVTKESEERPEPAAMTWSLSSIAIDGYRGFRGFHAELSNPTAIIGANGTGKTSLVDALRLLRSAVQGPLPPGIEPGGRSSFRAGGPERFELEIILGSGDQRPDLRYRVGVLGPSSAPQIFAEKLSSVSKDGVEPTVYIDFSGGQGTVTEPGGPRYHWQIPPAELALRRAVDPGLWTCSSVLGSIFRWAFHPGFDTGPNAELRRSVFSSPFPTLTERGENLSAVLHWIKLHDPNAFSELETRLRGVVPGFRALGLTTPEPGKVLALWHEEGIDRPLPIGDVSDGILRFLCIAALCLSPGLPPLVCIDEPEAGLHPRALPVVADLLHRAADRAQVIVLTHSPDLLSCFELSEIAVMRREGGTLEFVRPEDSTALRRHVEEMGPAAISRLHVSDELESLP
;
A
#
# COMPACT_ATOMS: atom_id res chain seq x y z
N MET A 1 6.87 41.47 28.27
CA MET A 1 5.83 40.89 27.39
C MET A 1 4.79 40.30 28.30
N SER A 2 3.51 40.55 28.02
CA SER A 2 2.44 39.76 28.66
C SER A 2 2.56 38.31 28.19
N ASP A 3 2.01 37.35 28.95
CA ASP A 3 1.99 35.94 28.52
C ASP A 3 1.31 35.79 27.14
N ALA A 4 0.34 36.65 26.82
CA ALA A 4 -0.33 36.69 25.51
C ALA A 4 0.59 37.14 24.37
N ASP A 5 1.48 38.11 24.60
CA ASP A 5 2.45 38.56 23.58
C ASP A 5 3.51 37.48 23.31
N ALA A 6 3.92 36.75 24.35
CA ALA A 6 4.87 35.65 24.23
C ALA A 6 4.29 34.46 23.47
N ASP A 7 3.02 34.15 23.70
CA ASP A 7 2.28 33.10 22.98
C ASP A 7 2.10 33.46 21.50
N LEU A 8 1.79 34.72 21.21
CA LEU A 8 1.66 35.22 19.85
C LEU A 8 3.00 35.19 19.09
N ASP A 9 4.09 35.60 19.75
CA ASP A 9 5.44 35.53 19.17
C ASP A 9 5.86 34.11 18.83
N ILE A 10 5.52 33.13 19.66
CA ILE A 10 5.78 31.72 19.38
C ILE A 10 4.91 31.23 18.22
N LEU A 11 3.64 31.61 18.20
CA LEU A 11 2.72 31.26 17.12
C LEU A 11 3.16 31.87 15.78
N LEU A 12 3.71 33.10 15.78
CA LEU A 12 4.35 33.74 14.64
C LEU A 12 5.65 33.07 14.23
N ASP A 13 6.49 32.66 15.17
CA ASP A 13 7.74 31.94 14.89
C ASP A 13 7.43 30.59 14.23
N VAL A 14 6.39 29.89 14.71
CA VAL A 14 5.85 28.67 14.08
C VAL A 14 5.32 28.99 12.67
N LEU A 15 4.58 30.10 12.52
CA LEU A 15 4.05 30.53 11.22
C LEU A 15 5.13 31.05 10.26
N ARG A 16 6.29 31.53 10.71
CA ARG A 16 7.40 32.02 9.86
C ARG A 16 8.38 30.93 9.47
N ARG A 17 8.73 30.04 10.40
CA ARG A 17 9.59 28.86 10.13
C ARG A 17 8.91 27.82 9.23
N SER A 18 7.60 27.99 9.00
CA SER A 18 6.83 27.31 7.98
C SER A 18 7.29 27.61 6.54
N GLN A 19 7.93 28.77 6.34
CA GLN A 19 8.38 29.24 5.04
C GLN A 19 9.88 28.94 4.88
N GLY A 20 10.18 27.78 4.32
CA GLY A 20 11.55 27.47 3.89
C GLY A 20 12.03 28.45 2.80
N PRO A 21 13.35 28.65 2.63
CA PRO A 21 13.88 29.55 1.62
C PRO A 21 13.72 28.92 0.22
N GLY A 22 12.68 29.31 -0.53
CA GLY A 22 12.66 29.19 -2.00
C GLY A 22 11.54 28.39 -2.67
N GLY A 23 10.38 28.16 -2.04
CA GLY A 23 9.19 27.58 -2.72
C GLY A 23 7.88 28.02 -2.07
N PRO A 24 6.76 28.16 -2.83
CA PRO A 24 5.48 28.60 -2.29
C PRO A 24 4.87 27.57 -1.31
N PRO A 25 4.11 28.02 -0.29
CA PRO A 25 3.86 27.26 0.94
C PRO A 25 2.86 26.10 0.81
N GLU A 26 3.31 24.90 1.21
CA GLU A 26 2.50 23.70 1.46
C GLU A 26 1.51 23.91 2.62
N VAL A 27 0.38 23.18 2.60
CA VAL A 27 -0.56 23.09 3.73
C VAL A 27 0.21 22.61 4.97
N ALA A 28 0.45 23.53 5.91
CA ALA A 28 1.27 23.41 7.09
C ALA A 28 1.28 22.02 7.78
N ARG A 29 2.28 21.20 7.47
CA ARG A 29 2.76 20.08 8.29
C ARG A 29 4.14 20.46 8.81
N PHE A 30 4.35 20.65 10.12
CA PHE A 30 5.67 21.02 10.65
C PHE A 30 6.25 20.16 11.76
N ARG A 31 7.48 19.70 11.52
CA ARG A 31 8.38 19.11 12.51
C ARG A 31 9.07 20.24 13.29
N VAL A 32 8.77 20.37 14.57
CA VAL A 32 9.54 21.23 15.47
C VAL A 32 10.58 20.34 16.17
N GLU A 33 11.83 20.37 15.72
CA GLU A 33 12.94 20.04 16.62
C GLU A 33 13.00 21.16 17.66
N TYR A 34 12.95 20.92 18.98
CA TYR A 34 13.54 21.81 20.01
C TYR A 34 13.26 21.33 21.44
N GLU A 35 14.32 21.11 22.22
CA GLU A 35 14.28 20.81 23.67
C GLU A 35 14.07 22.07 24.56
N GLY A 36 14.00 23.29 24.00
CA GLY A 36 14.06 24.55 24.78
C GLY A 36 12.75 25.30 25.07
N ARG A 37 11.67 25.10 24.29
CA ARG A 37 10.40 25.89 24.39
C ARG A 37 9.13 25.04 24.59
N ARG A 38 9.30 23.77 24.96
CA ARG A 38 8.22 22.76 25.05
C ARG A 38 7.02 23.19 25.90
N ARG A 39 7.25 23.80 27.07
CA ARG A 39 6.17 24.24 27.97
C ARG A 39 5.27 25.32 27.36
N GLN A 40 5.81 26.21 26.53
CA GLN A 40 5.03 27.29 25.91
C GLN A 40 4.26 26.77 24.70
N ILE A 41 4.83 25.84 23.95
CA ILE A 41 4.14 25.16 22.85
C ILE A 41 2.99 24.29 23.37
N ASP A 42 3.22 23.52 24.44
CA ASP A 42 2.16 22.72 25.06
C ASP A 42 1.01 23.64 25.57
N ALA A 43 1.33 24.83 26.10
CA ALA A 43 0.31 25.82 26.49
C ALA A 43 -0.49 26.39 25.30
N LEU A 44 0.12 26.52 24.11
CA LEU A 44 -0.58 26.90 22.88
C LEU A 44 -1.47 25.77 22.35
N VAL A 45 -1.08 24.52 22.56
CA VAL A 45 -1.91 23.34 22.28
C VAL A 45 -3.11 23.30 23.21
N ASP A 46 -2.91 23.53 24.51
CA ASP A 46 -3.99 23.61 25.50
C ASP A 46 -4.99 24.74 25.22
N LYS A 47 -4.51 25.84 24.61
CA LYS A 47 -5.35 26.95 24.12
C LYS A 47 -6.08 26.66 22.82
N GLY A 48 -5.79 25.52 22.18
CA GLY A 48 -6.30 25.14 20.87
C GLY A 48 -5.82 26.04 19.74
N TRP A 49 -4.70 26.75 19.92
CA TRP A 49 -4.07 27.60 18.89
C TRP A 49 -3.07 26.82 18.04
N LEU A 50 -2.55 25.73 18.59
CA LEU A 50 -1.77 24.70 17.89
C LEU A 50 -2.44 23.33 18.08
N ASP A 51 -2.30 22.45 17.09
CA ASP A 51 -2.61 21.02 17.20
C ASP A 51 -1.32 20.20 17.17
N LYS A 52 -1.28 19.08 17.90
CA LYS A 52 -0.11 18.21 18.07
C LYS A 52 -0.45 16.78 17.68
N ARG A 53 -0.08 16.40 16.45
CA ARG A 53 -0.01 15.00 15.99
C ARG A 53 1.47 14.61 15.83
N ASP A 54 1.91 14.17 14.65
CA ASP A 54 3.34 13.97 14.35
C ASP A 54 4.13 15.30 14.27
N HIS A 55 3.40 16.40 14.04
CA HIS A 55 3.88 17.74 13.70
C HIS A 55 2.91 18.80 14.26
N TYR A 56 3.40 20.01 14.58
CA TYR A 56 2.54 21.11 15.07
C TYR A 56 1.85 21.84 13.92
N ARG A 57 0.55 22.12 14.06
CA ARG A 57 -0.25 22.87 13.06
C ARG A 57 -0.92 24.08 13.69
N VAL A 58 -0.88 25.24 13.02
CA VAL A 58 -1.64 26.42 13.46
C VAL A 58 -3.11 26.21 13.15
N THR A 59 -3.95 26.28 14.18
CA THR A 59 -5.40 26.12 14.04
C THR A 59 -6.05 27.44 13.62
N LEU A 60 -7.32 27.42 13.22
CA LEU A 60 -8.04 28.65 12.90
C LEU A 60 -8.19 29.62 14.11
N PRO A 61 -8.41 29.15 15.36
CA PRO A 61 -8.26 29.99 16.55
C PRO A 61 -6.89 30.68 16.64
N GLY A 62 -5.80 29.97 16.34
CA GLY A 62 -4.46 30.54 16.25
C GLY A 62 -4.33 31.60 15.15
N LEU A 63 -4.80 31.30 13.94
CA LEU A 63 -4.78 32.26 12.82
C LEU A 63 -5.64 33.50 13.10
N ARG A 64 -6.78 33.36 13.78
CA ARG A 64 -7.62 34.50 14.20
C ARG A 64 -6.96 35.33 15.28
N ALA A 65 -6.23 34.70 16.22
CA ALA A 65 -5.43 35.41 17.21
C ALA A 65 -4.35 36.26 16.51
N LEU A 66 -3.62 35.66 15.55
CA LEU A 66 -2.64 36.36 14.71
C LEU A 66 -3.26 37.48 13.85
N GLY A 67 -4.39 37.21 13.19
CA GLY A 67 -5.03 38.18 12.30
C GLY A 67 -5.57 39.43 13.02
N ARG A 68 -5.91 39.32 14.31
CA ARG A 68 -6.35 40.46 15.16
C ARG A 68 -5.21 41.43 15.46
N GLU A 69 -3.98 40.92 15.53
CA GLU A 69 -2.76 41.68 15.85
C GLU A 69 -2.11 42.32 14.61
N GLY A 70 -2.77 42.25 13.46
CA GLY A 70 -2.32 42.94 12.24
C GLY A 70 -1.34 42.15 11.39
N HIS A 71 -1.20 40.83 11.61
CA HIS A 71 -0.36 39.98 10.77
C HIS A 71 -1.01 39.71 9.41
N GLU A 72 -0.38 40.24 8.35
CA GLU A 72 -0.88 40.22 6.98
C GLU A 72 -1.05 38.80 6.42
N GLU A 73 -0.07 37.92 6.66
CA GLU A 73 -0.08 36.53 6.20
C GLU A 73 -1.26 35.72 6.77
N ALA A 74 -1.55 35.88 8.08
CA ALA A 74 -2.66 35.19 8.73
C ALA A 74 -4.03 35.70 8.25
N ARG A 75 -4.13 36.99 7.88
CA ARG A 75 -5.34 37.57 7.27
C ARG A 75 -5.57 37.01 5.87
N GLN A 76 -4.53 36.95 5.04
CA GLN A 76 -4.60 36.40 3.70
C GLN A 76 -5.03 34.93 3.71
N GLU A 77 -4.52 34.13 4.65
CA GLU A 77 -4.91 32.72 4.79
C GLU A 77 -6.39 32.55 5.19
N LEU A 78 -6.85 33.36 6.16
CA LEU A 78 -8.24 33.34 6.61
C LEU A 78 -9.20 33.79 5.51
N GLU A 79 -8.82 34.79 4.72
CA GLU A 79 -9.57 35.26 3.56
C GLU A 79 -9.67 34.19 2.48
N LEU A 80 -8.56 33.49 2.17
CA LEU A 80 -8.56 32.43 1.16
C LEU A 80 -9.50 31.28 1.51
N VAL A 81 -9.44 30.76 2.75
CA VAL A 81 -10.33 29.67 3.20
C VAL A 81 -11.79 30.10 3.14
N THR A 82 -12.07 31.34 3.55
CA THR A 82 -13.43 31.90 3.55
C THR A 82 -13.97 32.07 2.13
N GLN A 83 -13.16 32.62 1.21
CA GLN A 83 -13.52 32.80 -0.20
C GLN A 83 -13.81 31.45 -0.86
N THR A 84 -12.92 30.47 -0.66
CA THR A 84 -13.04 29.14 -1.28
C THR A 84 -14.31 28.42 -0.81
N LEU A 85 -14.59 28.41 0.50
CA LEU A 85 -15.81 27.79 1.03
C LEU A 85 -17.08 28.47 0.49
N SER A 86 -17.10 29.80 0.46
CA SER A 86 -18.23 30.56 -0.10
C SER A 86 -18.46 30.19 -1.57
N GLY A 87 -17.38 30.07 -2.33
CA GLY A 87 -17.35 29.63 -3.71
C GLY A 87 -17.95 28.24 -3.92
N LEU A 88 -17.46 27.25 -3.18
CA LEU A 88 -17.94 25.87 -3.27
C LEU A 88 -19.42 25.74 -2.88
N LYS A 89 -19.89 26.51 -1.90
CA LYS A 89 -21.32 26.59 -1.59
C LYS A 89 -22.13 27.15 -2.76
N GLY A 90 -21.59 28.15 -3.45
CA GLY A 90 -22.21 28.72 -4.65
C GLY A 90 -22.32 27.69 -5.79
N LEU A 91 -21.24 26.95 -6.05
CA LEU A 91 -21.20 25.87 -7.03
C LEU A 91 -22.23 24.79 -6.73
N TYR A 92 -22.26 24.30 -5.48
CA TYR A 92 -23.23 23.27 -5.08
C TYR A 92 -24.68 23.74 -5.20
N ARG A 93 -25.01 24.97 -4.80
CA ARG A 93 -26.38 25.51 -4.92
C ARG A 93 -26.85 25.65 -6.38
N ARG A 94 -25.92 25.80 -7.31
CA ARG A 94 -26.22 26.01 -8.73
C ARG A 94 -26.53 24.70 -9.43
N ASP A 95 -25.72 23.67 -9.18
CA ASP A 95 -25.87 22.36 -9.80
C ASP A 95 -25.43 21.24 -8.84
N PRO A 96 -26.34 20.78 -7.95
CA PRO A 96 -26.06 19.68 -7.04
C PRO A 96 -25.76 18.38 -7.81
N GLY A 97 -24.59 17.79 -7.55
CA GLY A 97 -24.17 16.55 -8.22
C GLY A 97 -23.33 16.75 -9.49
N ALA A 98 -23.01 18.00 -9.85
CA ALA A 98 -22.11 18.30 -10.96
C ALA A 98 -20.71 17.72 -10.74
N GLU A 99 -20.15 17.09 -11.78
CA GLU A 99 -18.74 16.70 -11.82
C GLU A 99 -17.90 17.94 -12.14
N LEU A 100 -17.16 18.41 -11.14
CA LEU A 100 -16.30 19.59 -11.21
C LEU A 100 -14.85 19.16 -11.42
N THR A 101 -14.06 20.02 -12.07
CA THR A 101 -12.60 19.86 -12.16
C THR A 101 -11.91 20.90 -11.29
N LEU A 102 -10.70 20.60 -10.81
CA LEU A 102 -9.91 21.56 -10.05
C LEU A 102 -9.65 22.84 -10.85
N ASP A 103 -9.28 22.70 -12.12
CA ASP A 103 -8.92 23.85 -12.98
C ASP A 103 -10.12 24.76 -13.22
N ALA A 104 -11.28 24.21 -13.59
CA ALA A 104 -12.50 24.99 -13.81
C ALA A 104 -13.00 25.63 -12.51
N SER A 105 -12.90 24.92 -11.39
CA SER A 105 -13.29 25.47 -10.08
C SER A 105 -12.35 26.59 -9.64
N ALA A 106 -11.04 26.45 -9.88
CA ALA A 106 -10.08 27.50 -9.57
C ALA A 106 -10.34 28.76 -10.40
N GLU A 107 -10.56 28.61 -11.71
CA GLU A 107 -10.91 29.70 -12.61
C GLU A 107 -12.19 30.42 -12.16
N GLU A 108 -13.27 29.67 -11.88
CA GLU A 108 -14.55 30.24 -11.47
C GLU A 108 -14.48 30.96 -10.12
N LEU A 109 -13.67 30.46 -9.19
CA LEU A 109 -13.49 31.06 -7.86
C LEU A 109 -12.44 32.18 -7.85
N SER A 110 -11.85 32.51 -9.01
CA SER A 110 -10.75 33.47 -9.15
C SER A 110 -9.57 33.13 -8.22
N LEU A 111 -9.25 31.84 -8.14
CA LEU A 111 -8.13 31.29 -7.39
C LEU A 111 -7.11 30.68 -8.35
N THR A 112 -5.85 30.59 -7.93
CA THR A 112 -4.89 29.73 -8.65
C THR A 112 -5.24 28.26 -8.40
N VAL A 113 -4.91 27.39 -9.35
CA VAL A 113 -5.08 25.94 -9.20
C VAL A 113 -4.38 25.42 -7.94
N GLU A 114 -3.22 26.00 -7.61
CA GLU A 114 -2.47 25.64 -6.42
C GLU A 114 -3.18 26.07 -5.13
N GLN A 115 -3.73 27.29 -5.06
CA GLN A 115 -4.55 27.73 -3.92
C GLN A 115 -5.81 26.88 -3.75
N MET A 116 -6.48 26.54 -4.86
CA MET A 116 -7.67 25.69 -4.83
C MET A 116 -7.34 24.27 -4.38
N ARG A 117 -6.25 23.67 -4.90
CA ARG A 117 -5.74 22.36 -4.48
C ARG A 117 -5.39 22.35 -2.99
N ARG A 118 -4.73 23.41 -2.53
CA ARG A 118 -4.34 23.61 -1.14
C ARG A 118 -5.54 23.56 -0.19
N VAL A 119 -6.59 24.32 -0.47
CA VAL A 119 -7.82 24.32 0.34
C VAL A 119 -8.61 23.02 0.16
N ALA A 120 -8.71 22.49 -1.06
CA ALA A 120 -9.39 21.23 -1.33
C ALA A 120 -8.79 20.04 -0.55
N SER A 121 -7.46 19.99 -0.38
CA SER A 121 -6.79 18.99 0.46
C SER A 121 -7.15 19.10 1.95
N ALA A 122 -7.49 20.30 2.45
CA ALA A 122 -7.96 20.47 3.82
C ALA A 122 -9.45 20.13 3.96
N LEU A 123 -10.23 20.28 2.88
CA LEU A 123 -11.66 19.95 2.84
C LEU A 123 -11.92 18.46 2.58
N SER A 124 -10.97 17.73 2.00
CA SER A 124 -11.10 16.30 1.73
C SER A 124 -11.21 15.47 3.00
N SER A 125 -10.45 15.83 4.05
CA SER A 125 -10.54 15.20 5.38
C SER A 125 -11.89 15.40 6.04
N LEU A 126 -12.61 16.44 5.66
CA LEU A 126 -13.94 16.70 6.18
C LEU A 126 -14.96 15.80 5.50
N HIS A 127 -14.77 15.30 4.27
CA HIS A 127 -15.76 14.64 3.36
C HIS A 127 -16.57 15.57 2.45
N VAL A 128 -16.09 16.78 2.13
CA VAL A 128 -16.82 17.77 1.29
C VAL A 128 -17.17 17.25 -0.10
N PHE A 129 -16.50 16.19 -0.53
CA PHE A 129 -16.63 15.62 -1.86
C PHE A 129 -17.37 14.28 -1.79
N ALA A 130 -18.45 14.13 -2.57
CA ALA A 130 -19.28 12.92 -2.67
C ALA A 130 -18.61 11.81 -3.52
N THR A 131 -17.81 12.19 -4.51
CA THR A 131 -16.98 11.29 -5.33
C THR A 131 -15.69 12.00 -5.70
N TRP A 132 -14.59 11.23 -5.80
CA TRP A 132 -13.25 11.75 -6.05
C TRP A 132 -12.50 10.83 -7.03
N HIS A 133 -12.07 11.37 -8.18
CA HIS A 133 -11.43 10.58 -9.24
C HIS A 133 -10.01 11.09 -9.56
N GLY A 134 -9.00 10.23 -9.34
CA GLY A 134 -7.59 10.49 -9.67
C GLY A 134 -6.85 11.43 -8.72
N GLU A 135 -5.68 11.93 -9.15
CA GLU A 135 -4.87 12.94 -8.45
C GLU A 135 -5.50 14.34 -8.56
N PHE A 136 -6.58 14.56 -7.81
CA PHE A 136 -7.31 15.83 -7.72
C PHE A 136 -7.93 16.33 -9.05
N ALA A 137 -8.06 15.51 -10.08
CA ALA A 137 -8.52 15.98 -11.39
C ALA A 137 -10.02 16.30 -11.44
N LYS A 138 -10.86 15.50 -10.74
CA LYS A 138 -12.32 15.67 -10.74
C LYS A 138 -12.98 15.30 -9.40
N PHE A 139 -14.04 16.03 -9.04
CA PHE A 139 -14.82 15.79 -7.82
C PHE A 139 -16.30 16.20 -7.97
N VAL A 140 -17.16 15.61 -7.13
CA VAL A 140 -18.55 16.05 -6.95
C VAL A 140 -18.71 16.58 -5.53
N LEU A 141 -19.35 17.74 -5.34
CA LEU A 141 -19.60 18.30 -4.01
C LEU A 141 -20.75 17.57 -3.30
N ALA A 142 -20.58 17.27 -2.01
CA ALA A 142 -21.62 16.73 -1.14
C ALA A 142 -22.42 17.86 -0.46
N GLU A 143 -23.69 17.60 -0.12
CA GLU A 143 -24.63 18.58 0.45
C GLU A 143 -24.11 19.32 1.68
N ARG A 144 -23.43 18.59 2.55
CA ARG A 144 -22.68 19.06 3.73
C ARG A 144 -21.77 20.26 3.49
N VAL A 145 -21.32 20.54 2.26
CA VAL A 145 -20.58 21.78 1.95
C VAL A 145 -21.35 23.03 2.36
N LEU A 146 -22.69 22.98 2.35
CA LEU A 146 -23.57 24.09 2.71
C LEU A 146 -23.49 24.47 4.19
N ASP A 147 -23.25 23.49 5.05
CA ASP A 147 -23.25 23.65 6.50
C ASP A 147 -21.86 24.03 7.04
N LEU A 148 -20.80 23.86 6.23
CA LEU A 148 -19.44 24.16 6.65
C LEU A 148 -19.19 25.65 6.88
N THR A 149 -18.63 25.98 8.03
CA THR A 149 -18.03 27.28 8.32
C THR A 149 -16.50 27.18 8.15
N PRO A 150 -15.78 28.31 8.02
CA PRO A 150 -14.32 28.29 8.06
C PRO A 150 -13.76 27.58 9.30
N GLY A 151 -14.49 27.58 10.42
CA GLY A 151 -14.11 26.88 11.66
C GLY A 151 -14.12 25.35 11.54
N ASP A 152 -15.00 24.79 10.72
CA ASP A 152 -15.18 23.35 10.58
C ASP A 152 -14.04 22.71 9.77
N VAL A 153 -13.35 23.52 8.94
CA VAL A 153 -12.13 23.12 8.20
C VAL A 153 -11.01 22.65 9.12
N THR A 154 -11.10 22.97 10.41
CA THR A 154 -10.10 22.60 11.41
C THR A 154 -10.61 21.71 12.54
N LYS A 155 -11.94 21.55 12.72
CA LYS A 155 -12.52 20.90 13.90
C LYS A 155 -12.90 19.43 13.72
N GLU A 156 -13.30 18.99 12.53
CA GLU A 156 -13.83 17.63 12.33
C GLU A 156 -12.76 16.52 12.27
N SER A 157 -11.51 16.86 12.60
CA SER A 157 -10.44 15.87 12.79
C SER A 157 -10.47 15.17 14.16
N GLU A 158 -11.43 15.54 15.03
CA GLU A 158 -11.45 15.21 16.47
C GLU A 158 -12.11 13.88 16.87
N GLU A 159 -12.81 13.12 16.00
CA GLU A 159 -13.47 11.86 16.42
C GLU A 159 -13.32 10.65 15.49
N ARG A 160 -12.48 10.73 14.47
CA ARG A 160 -12.04 9.52 13.76
C ARG A 160 -10.52 9.43 13.87
N PRO A 161 -9.96 8.26 14.28
CA PRO A 161 -8.54 8.07 14.08
C PRO A 161 -8.27 8.39 12.60
N GLU A 162 -7.23 9.20 12.31
CA GLU A 162 -6.64 9.13 10.98
C GLU A 162 -6.51 7.65 10.66
N PRO A 163 -6.90 7.17 9.47
CA PRO A 163 -6.64 5.79 9.14
C PRO A 163 -5.12 5.65 9.12
N ALA A 164 -4.53 5.28 10.25
CA ALA A 164 -3.40 4.38 10.26
C ALA A 164 -3.83 3.31 9.26
N ALA A 165 -3.20 3.32 8.09
CA ALA A 165 -3.65 2.54 6.94
C ALA A 165 -3.93 1.13 7.44
N MET A 166 -5.21 0.78 7.58
CA MET A 166 -5.59 -0.49 8.19
C MET A 166 -5.00 -1.56 7.30
N THR A 167 -3.99 -2.25 7.82
CA THR A 167 -3.22 -3.21 7.05
C THR A 167 -3.81 -4.57 7.37
N TRP A 168 -4.58 -5.07 6.42
CA TRP A 168 -5.13 -6.41 6.47
C TRP A 168 -4.03 -7.41 6.13
N SER A 169 -3.74 -8.35 7.03
CA SER A 169 -2.84 -9.48 6.74
C SER A 169 -3.62 -10.62 6.10
N LEU A 170 -3.03 -11.33 5.14
CA LEU A 170 -3.68 -12.47 4.51
C LEU A 170 -3.41 -13.72 5.33
N SER A 171 -4.37 -14.14 6.16
CA SER A 171 -4.21 -15.27 7.08
C SER A 171 -4.43 -16.62 6.38
N SER A 172 -5.41 -16.70 5.49
CA SER A 172 -5.65 -17.92 4.72
C SER A 172 -6.29 -17.65 3.37
N ILE A 173 -6.18 -18.65 2.49
CA ILE A 173 -6.80 -18.66 1.18
C ILE A 173 -7.37 -20.04 0.88
N ALA A 174 -8.58 -20.08 0.35
CA ALA A 174 -9.22 -21.28 -0.18
C ALA A 174 -9.56 -21.07 -1.66
N ILE A 175 -9.31 -22.10 -2.48
CA ILE A 175 -9.50 -22.05 -3.93
C ILE A 175 -10.16 -23.35 -4.40
N ASP A 176 -11.25 -23.23 -5.16
CA ASP A 176 -11.86 -24.37 -5.83
C ASP A 176 -12.20 -24.05 -7.29
N GLY A 177 -11.85 -24.95 -8.21
CA GLY A 177 -12.18 -24.83 -9.63
C GLY A 177 -11.23 -23.94 -10.47
N TYR A 178 -10.29 -23.22 -9.84
CA TYR A 178 -9.27 -22.43 -10.53
C TYR A 178 -8.08 -23.33 -10.93
N ARG A 179 -7.78 -23.42 -12.24
CA ARG A 179 -6.72 -24.28 -12.79
C ARG A 179 -6.73 -25.70 -12.20
N GLY A 180 -5.72 -26.05 -11.40
CA GLY A 180 -5.55 -27.36 -10.78
C GLY A 180 -6.07 -27.48 -9.35
N PHE A 181 -6.62 -26.42 -8.77
CA PHE A 181 -7.09 -26.41 -7.38
C PHE A 181 -8.47 -27.07 -7.27
N ARG A 182 -8.59 -27.98 -6.31
CA ARG A 182 -9.83 -28.69 -5.96
C ARG A 182 -9.95 -28.73 -4.45
N GLY A 183 -10.86 -27.94 -3.89
CA GLY A 183 -11.01 -27.80 -2.44
C GLY A 183 -9.69 -27.45 -1.72
N PHE A 184 -8.86 -26.63 -2.35
CA PHE A 184 -7.56 -26.24 -1.81
C PHE A 184 -7.73 -25.24 -0.67
N HIS A 185 -6.93 -25.38 0.38
CA HIS A 185 -6.86 -24.47 1.52
C HIS A 185 -5.40 -24.28 1.93
N ALA A 186 -5.00 -23.06 2.25
CA ALA A 186 -3.66 -22.72 2.73
C ALA A 186 -3.73 -21.70 3.86
N GLU A 187 -3.05 -21.99 4.97
CA GLU A 187 -2.85 -21.08 6.10
C GLU A 187 -1.45 -20.46 6.03
N LEU A 188 -1.40 -19.15 5.96
CA LEU A 188 -0.18 -18.40 5.67
C LEU A 188 0.39 -17.81 6.97
N SER A 189 1.70 -17.98 7.16
CA SER A 189 2.49 -17.25 8.16
C SER A 189 2.91 -15.88 7.62
N ASN A 190 3.64 -15.08 8.40
CA ASN A 190 4.25 -13.86 7.87
C ASN A 190 5.67 -13.66 8.42
N PRO A 191 6.71 -13.79 7.57
CA PRO A 191 6.66 -14.15 6.15
C PRO A 191 6.19 -15.60 5.93
N THR A 192 5.78 -15.94 4.69
CA THR A 192 5.61 -17.33 4.24
C THR A 192 6.60 -17.65 3.11
N ALA A 193 7.50 -18.61 3.32
CA ALA A 193 8.34 -19.20 2.28
C ALA A 193 7.70 -20.49 1.74
N ILE A 194 7.25 -20.46 0.49
CA ILE A 194 6.58 -21.58 -0.18
C ILE A 194 7.57 -22.33 -1.07
N ILE A 195 7.72 -23.62 -0.80
CA ILE A 195 8.55 -24.58 -1.55
C ILE A 195 7.71 -25.70 -2.17
N GLY A 196 8.34 -26.57 -2.97
CA GLY A 196 7.73 -27.76 -3.57
C GLY A 196 8.15 -27.95 -5.02
N ALA A 197 8.03 -29.17 -5.56
CA ALA A 197 8.37 -29.49 -6.95
C ALA A 197 7.72 -28.60 -8.04
N ASN A 198 8.26 -28.64 -9.25
CA ASN A 198 7.66 -27.95 -10.41
C ASN A 198 6.27 -28.53 -10.74
N GLY A 199 5.30 -27.64 -11.00
CA GLY A 199 3.93 -28.06 -11.34
C GLY A 199 3.02 -28.36 -10.14
N THR A 200 3.46 -28.11 -8.91
CA THR A 200 2.65 -28.21 -7.68
C THR A 200 1.72 -27.00 -7.45
N GLY A 201 1.77 -25.99 -8.32
CA GLY A 201 0.80 -24.90 -8.31
C GLY A 201 1.21 -23.62 -7.57
N LYS A 202 2.47 -23.49 -7.12
CA LYS A 202 3.01 -22.27 -6.47
C LYS A 202 2.70 -20.98 -7.25
N THR A 203 3.09 -20.93 -8.53
CA THR A 203 2.79 -19.77 -9.39
C THR A 203 1.27 -19.59 -9.58
N SER A 204 0.50 -20.68 -9.66
CA SER A 204 -0.96 -20.58 -9.78
C SER A 204 -1.64 -20.03 -8.53
N LEU A 205 -1.08 -20.25 -7.33
CA LEU A 205 -1.55 -19.64 -6.09
C LEU A 205 -1.37 -18.11 -6.13
N VAL A 206 -0.17 -17.68 -6.52
CA VAL A 206 0.14 -16.24 -6.67
C VAL A 206 -0.70 -15.60 -7.78
N ASP A 207 -0.91 -16.29 -8.90
CA ASP A 207 -1.77 -15.82 -9.99
C ASP A 207 -3.23 -15.65 -9.58
N ALA A 208 -3.74 -16.49 -8.67
CA ALA A 208 -5.09 -16.36 -8.14
C ALA A 208 -5.26 -15.09 -7.29
N LEU A 209 -4.29 -14.78 -6.42
CA LEU A 209 -4.24 -13.52 -5.67
C LEU A 209 -4.08 -12.31 -6.60
N ARG A 210 -3.23 -12.44 -7.63
CA ARG A 210 -3.04 -11.41 -8.65
C ARG A 210 -4.32 -11.12 -9.42
N LEU A 211 -5.07 -12.17 -9.78
CA LEU A 211 -6.37 -12.05 -10.44
C LEU A 211 -7.36 -11.27 -9.57
N LEU A 212 -7.41 -11.55 -8.26
CA LEU A 212 -8.27 -10.81 -7.34
C LEU A 212 -7.91 -9.32 -7.29
N ARG A 213 -6.62 -8.99 -7.20
CA ARG A 213 -6.12 -7.61 -7.25
C ARG A 213 -6.48 -6.93 -8.57
N SER A 214 -6.30 -7.61 -9.71
CA SER A 214 -6.71 -7.08 -11.01
C SER A 214 -8.21 -6.84 -11.11
N ALA A 215 -9.05 -7.72 -10.54
CA ALA A 215 -10.51 -7.58 -10.53
C ALA A 215 -11.00 -6.42 -9.64
N VAL A 216 -10.22 -6.04 -8.64
CA VAL A 216 -10.43 -4.81 -7.87
C VAL A 216 -10.06 -3.57 -8.70
N GLN A 217 -8.95 -3.63 -9.43
CA GLN A 217 -8.42 -2.51 -10.23
C GLN A 217 -9.16 -2.26 -11.55
N GLY A 218 -9.84 -3.27 -12.10
CA GLY A 218 -10.62 -3.18 -13.34
C GLY A 218 -11.65 -4.30 -13.42
N PRO A 219 -12.58 -4.25 -14.39
CA PRO A 219 -13.44 -5.40 -14.70
C PRO A 219 -12.58 -6.63 -15.06
N LEU A 220 -13.12 -7.82 -14.83
CA LEU A 220 -12.48 -9.07 -15.24
C LEU A 220 -12.19 -9.04 -16.75
N PRO A 221 -10.93 -9.28 -17.17
CA PRO A 221 -10.57 -9.25 -18.58
C PRO A 221 -11.22 -10.43 -19.33
N PRO A 222 -11.62 -10.24 -20.61
CA PRO A 222 -12.01 -11.35 -21.46
C PRO A 222 -10.82 -12.31 -21.62
N GLY A 223 -11.08 -13.60 -21.46
CA GLY A 223 -10.13 -14.71 -21.57
C GLY A 223 -9.60 -15.27 -20.24
N ILE A 224 -9.84 -14.62 -19.08
CA ILE A 224 -9.14 -14.85 -17.79
C ILE A 224 -7.76 -15.52 -17.94
N GLU A 225 -6.72 -14.75 -18.25
CA GLU A 225 -5.33 -15.20 -18.13
C GLU A 225 -4.40 -14.08 -17.63
N PRO A 226 -4.12 -13.99 -16.31
CA PRO A 226 -2.78 -13.61 -15.87
C PRO A 226 -1.86 -14.81 -16.17
N GLY A 227 -0.97 -14.70 -17.18
CA GLY A 227 0.09 -15.69 -17.43
C GLY A 227 -0.06 -16.66 -18.62
N GLY A 228 -0.98 -16.42 -19.56
CA GLY A 228 -1.01 -17.17 -20.84
C GLY A 228 -1.59 -18.60 -20.74
N ARG A 229 -2.33 -18.92 -19.67
CA ARG A 229 -2.98 -20.24 -19.47
C ARG A 229 -4.39 -20.11 -18.91
N SER A 230 -5.33 -20.89 -19.45
CA SER A 230 -6.73 -20.94 -19.04
C SER A 230 -6.86 -21.00 -17.51
N SER A 231 -7.57 -20.03 -16.93
CA SER A 231 -7.80 -19.94 -15.49
C SER A 231 -8.82 -20.96 -14.96
N PHE A 232 -9.62 -21.56 -15.85
CA PHE A 232 -10.60 -22.58 -15.49
C PHE A 232 -9.99 -23.98 -15.53
N ARG A 233 -10.51 -24.87 -14.67
CA ARG A 233 -10.09 -26.28 -14.67
C ARG A 233 -10.43 -26.97 -15.99
N ALA A 234 -9.43 -27.57 -16.63
CA ALA A 234 -9.61 -28.38 -17.82
C ALA A 234 -10.57 -29.56 -17.55
N GLY A 235 -11.64 -29.66 -18.32
CA GLY A 235 -12.66 -30.71 -18.17
C GLY A 235 -13.60 -30.54 -16.97
N GLY A 236 -13.50 -29.44 -16.21
CA GLY A 236 -14.46 -29.07 -15.16
C GLY A 236 -15.51 -28.06 -15.65
N PRO A 237 -16.49 -27.70 -14.80
CA PRO A 237 -17.32 -26.53 -15.09
C PRO A 237 -16.43 -25.28 -15.21
N GLU A 238 -16.77 -24.35 -16.10
CA GLU A 238 -16.11 -23.05 -16.21
C GLU A 238 -16.53 -22.16 -15.04
N ARG A 239 -16.16 -22.56 -13.83
CA ARG A 239 -16.46 -21.86 -12.58
C ARG A 239 -15.31 -22.05 -11.61
N PHE A 240 -14.99 -21.00 -10.87
CA PHE A 240 -14.14 -21.11 -9.70
C PHE A 240 -14.60 -20.20 -8.57
N GLU A 241 -14.19 -20.53 -7.36
CA GLU A 241 -14.38 -19.73 -6.16
C GLU A 241 -13.03 -19.49 -5.49
N LEU A 242 -12.87 -18.27 -5.00
CA LEU A 242 -11.73 -17.84 -4.21
C LEU A 242 -12.25 -17.23 -2.92
N GLU A 243 -11.75 -17.71 -1.80
CA GLU A 243 -12.01 -17.16 -0.48
C GLU A 243 -10.69 -16.78 0.18
N ILE A 244 -10.65 -15.61 0.81
CA ILE A 244 -9.53 -15.19 1.63
C ILE A 244 -10.03 -14.79 3.03
N ILE A 245 -9.19 -15.06 4.03
CA ILE A 245 -9.36 -14.50 5.38
C ILE A 245 -8.32 -13.39 5.56
N LEU A 246 -8.82 -12.20 5.84
CA LEU A 246 -8.06 -11.00 6.10
C LEU A 246 -8.04 -10.75 7.61
N GLY A 247 -6.89 -10.94 8.23
CA GLY A 247 -6.66 -10.67 9.63
C GLY A 247 -6.48 -9.17 9.89
N SER A 248 -7.07 -8.68 10.97
CA SER A 248 -6.84 -7.32 11.48
C SER A 248 -5.90 -7.27 12.69
N GLY A 249 -5.30 -8.41 13.06
CA GLY A 249 -4.65 -8.57 14.37
C GLY A 249 -5.67 -8.45 15.51
N ASP A 250 -5.26 -7.89 16.64
CA ASP A 250 -6.07 -7.87 17.87
C ASP A 250 -7.15 -6.78 17.93
N GLN A 251 -7.25 -5.89 16.93
CA GLN A 251 -8.07 -4.68 17.04
C GLN A 251 -9.50 -4.82 16.49
N ARG A 252 -9.78 -5.79 15.59
CA ARG A 252 -11.08 -5.97 14.92
C ARG A 252 -11.34 -7.46 14.60
N PRO A 253 -12.58 -7.85 14.28
CA PRO A 253 -12.83 -9.18 13.76
C PRO A 253 -12.18 -9.35 12.40
N ASP A 254 -11.59 -10.53 12.18
CA ASP A 254 -11.07 -10.93 10.88
C ASP A 254 -12.20 -10.92 9.85
N LEU A 255 -11.87 -10.68 8.58
CA LEU A 255 -12.84 -10.60 7.50
C LEU A 255 -12.69 -11.79 6.57
N ARG A 256 -13.82 -12.38 6.18
CA ARG A 256 -13.92 -13.37 5.12
C ARG A 256 -14.40 -12.68 3.86
N TYR A 257 -13.59 -12.72 2.79
CA TYR A 257 -13.96 -12.25 1.47
C TYR A 257 -14.01 -13.41 0.48
N ARG A 258 -15.17 -13.63 -0.15
CA ARG A 258 -15.41 -14.70 -1.11
C ARG A 258 -15.87 -14.14 -2.45
N VAL A 259 -15.25 -14.61 -3.52
CA VAL A 259 -15.59 -14.25 -4.90
C VAL A 259 -15.79 -15.52 -5.71
N GLY A 260 -16.91 -15.58 -6.43
CA GLY A 260 -17.26 -16.64 -7.35
C GLY A 260 -17.32 -16.12 -8.79
N VAL A 261 -16.57 -16.76 -9.69
CA VAL A 261 -16.52 -16.42 -11.11
C VAL A 261 -17.06 -17.56 -11.96
N LEU A 262 -17.91 -17.23 -12.92
CA LEU A 262 -18.50 -18.10 -13.93
C LEU A 262 -18.00 -17.70 -15.32
N GLY A 263 -17.68 -18.67 -16.16
CA GLY A 263 -17.31 -18.50 -17.56
C GLY A 263 -18.52 -18.40 -18.51
N PRO A 264 -18.28 -18.38 -19.84
CA PRO A 264 -17.05 -18.80 -20.51
C PRO A 264 -15.89 -17.82 -20.38
N SER A 265 -14.65 -18.29 -20.60
CA SER A 265 -13.45 -17.46 -20.51
C SER A 265 -13.56 -16.17 -21.33
N SER A 266 -14.21 -16.20 -22.50
CA SER A 266 -14.43 -15.02 -23.35
C SER A 266 -15.32 -13.92 -22.73
N ALA A 267 -16.14 -14.25 -21.74
CA ALA A 267 -17.06 -13.32 -21.07
C ALA A 267 -17.28 -13.75 -19.61
N PRO A 268 -16.27 -13.56 -18.73
CA PRO A 268 -16.37 -13.98 -17.35
C PRO A 268 -17.36 -13.12 -16.57
N GLN A 269 -18.04 -13.72 -15.61
CA GLN A 269 -19.06 -13.09 -14.78
C GLN A 269 -18.86 -13.41 -13.31
N ILE A 270 -18.96 -12.40 -12.44
CA ILE A 270 -19.09 -12.54 -11.00
C ILE A 270 -20.50 -13.05 -10.70
N PHE A 271 -20.62 -14.34 -10.35
CA PHE A 271 -21.91 -14.92 -10.00
C PHE A 271 -22.22 -14.76 -8.51
N ALA A 272 -21.18 -14.63 -7.66
CA ALA A 272 -21.31 -14.43 -6.24
C ALA A 272 -20.15 -13.59 -5.69
N GLU A 273 -20.43 -12.69 -4.76
CA GLU A 273 -19.43 -11.96 -4.01
C GLU A 273 -19.95 -11.69 -2.60
N LYS A 274 -19.12 -11.97 -1.59
CA LYS A 274 -19.51 -11.79 -0.19
C LYS A 274 -18.34 -11.32 0.65
N LEU A 275 -18.55 -10.26 1.42
CA LEU A 275 -17.63 -9.80 2.47
C LEU A 275 -18.36 -9.85 3.80
N SER A 276 -17.81 -10.56 4.77
CA SER A 276 -18.39 -10.68 6.12
C SER A 276 -17.31 -10.75 7.19
N SER A 277 -17.63 -10.40 8.43
CA SER A 277 -16.75 -10.74 9.55
C SER A 277 -16.70 -12.26 9.76
N VAL A 278 -15.57 -12.76 10.25
CA VAL A 278 -15.43 -14.13 10.73
C VAL A 278 -16.12 -14.20 12.09
N SER A 279 -17.00 -15.19 12.26
CA SER A 279 -17.68 -15.41 13.54
C SER A 279 -16.66 -15.82 14.60
N LYS A 280 -16.65 -15.09 15.73
CA LYS A 280 -15.95 -15.46 16.97
C LYS A 280 -16.99 -15.55 18.10
N ASP A 281 -16.82 -16.54 18.98
CA ASP A 281 -17.59 -16.69 20.22
C ASP A 281 -19.13 -16.70 20.09
N GLY A 282 -19.65 -17.25 18.99
CA GLY A 282 -21.10 -17.38 18.76
C GLY A 282 -21.80 -16.08 18.32
N VAL A 283 -21.05 -15.02 18.03
CA VAL A 283 -21.59 -13.78 17.43
C VAL A 283 -21.89 -14.01 15.96
N GLU A 284 -23.08 -13.62 15.51
CA GLU A 284 -23.44 -13.71 14.09
C GLU A 284 -22.51 -12.82 13.25
N PRO A 285 -22.03 -13.32 12.10
CA PRO A 285 -21.13 -12.56 11.25
C PRO A 285 -21.87 -11.36 10.65
N THR A 286 -21.28 -10.18 10.78
CA THR A 286 -21.75 -8.99 10.07
C THR A 286 -21.45 -9.18 8.59
N VAL A 287 -22.47 -9.07 7.74
CA VAL A 287 -22.32 -9.12 6.29
C VAL A 287 -22.22 -7.69 5.76
N TYR A 288 -21.10 -7.36 5.13
CA TYR A 288 -20.83 -6.02 4.57
C TYR A 288 -21.18 -5.93 3.09
N ILE A 289 -20.90 -7.00 2.33
CA ILE A 289 -21.22 -7.14 0.90
C ILE A 289 -21.91 -8.49 0.74
N ASP A 290 -23.05 -8.54 0.05
CA ASP A 290 -23.72 -9.77 -0.36
C ASP A 290 -24.33 -9.60 -1.75
N PHE A 291 -23.68 -10.19 -2.76
CA PHE A 291 -24.06 -10.09 -4.18
C PHE A 291 -24.23 -11.46 -4.79
N SER A 292 -25.25 -11.57 -5.63
CA SER A 292 -25.51 -12.73 -6.49
C SER A 292 -26.03 -12.26 -7.84
N GLY A 293 -25.44 -12.74 -8.94
CA GLY A 293 -25.88 -12.43 -10.30
C GLY A 293 -25.95 -10.93 -10.63
N GLY A 294 -24.96 -10.15 -10.19
CA GLY A 294 -24.88 -8.70 -10.46
C GLY A 294 -25.82 -7.81 -9.64
N GLN A 295 -26.55 -8.37 -8.68
CA GLN A 295 -27.39 -7.60 -7.75
C GLN A 295 -27.08 -7.98 -6.31
N GLY A 296 -27.16 -7.01 -5.41
CA GLY A 296 -26.81 -7.25 -4.02
C GLY A 296 -26.89 -6.03 -3.13
N THR A 297 -26.50 -6.23 -1.88
CA THR A 297 -26.52 -5.19 -0.85
C THR A 297 -25.14 -4.91 -0.32
N VAL A 298 -24.91 -3.64 0.01
CA VAL A 298 -23.74 -3.19 0.78
C VAL A 298 -24.19 -2.44 2.02
N THR A 299 -23.56 -2.72 3.16
CA THR A 299 -23.92 -2.11 4.44
C THR A 299 -22.71 -2.05 5.36
N GLU A 300 -22.67 -1.03 6.21
CA GLU A 300 -21.77 -0.99 7.36
C GLU A 300 -22.58 -1.14 8.66
N PRO A 301 -21.96 -1.57 9.77
CA PRO A 301 -22.57 -1.56 11.10
C PRO A 301 -23.13 -0.18 11.44
N GLY A 302 -24.43 -0.09 11.72
CA GLY A 302 -25.10 1.17 12.07
C GLY A 302 -25.30 2.14 10.90
N GLY A 303 -24.90 1.77 9.68
CA GLY A 303 -25.05 2.58 8.47
C GLY A 303 -26.29 2.23 7.65
N PRO A 304 -26.59 3.03 6.61
CA PRO A 304 -27.65 2.70 5.66
C PRO A 304 -27.29 1.45 4.83
N ARG A 305 -28.31 0.70 4.43
CA ARG A 305 -28.18 -0.44 3.51
C ARG A 305 -28.38 0.05 2.07
N TYR A 306 -27.35 -0.06 1.26
CA TYR A 306 -27.37 0.25 -0.16
C TYR A 306 -27.73 -0.99 -0.98
N HIS A 307 -28.47 -0.80 -2.07
CA HIS A 307 -28.74 -1.83 -3.07
C HIS A 307 -28.05 -1.41 -4.36
N TRP A 308 -27.15 -2.24 -4.88
CA TRP A 308 -26.46 -1.93 -6.14
C TRP A 308 -26.80 -2.93 -7.23
N GLN A 309 -26.71 -2.44 -8.46
CA GLN A 309 -26.68 -3.24 -9.67
C GLN A 309 -25.29 -3.07 -10.28
N ILE A 310 -24.58 -4.19 -10.42
CA ILE A 310 -23.17 -4.24 -10.83
C ILE A 310 -23.08 -4.95 -12.17
N PRO A 311 -22.29 -4.44 -13.13
CA PRO A 311 -22.03 -5.13 -14.38
C PRO A 311 -21.48 -6.55 -14.13
N PRO A 312 -21.80 -7.54 -14.98
CA PRO A 312 -21.45 -8.94 -14.72
C PRO A 312 -19.96 -9.20 -14.48
N ALA A 313 -19.05 -8.44 -15.10
CA ALA A 313 -17.61 -8.64 -14.98
C ALA A 313 -16.95 -7.79 -13.88
N GLU A 314 -17.72 -7.08 -13.04
CA GLU A 314 -17.19 -6.20 -11.99
C GLU A 314 -17.47 -6.76 -10.59
N LEU A 315 -16.51 -6.57 -9.68
CA LEU A 315 -16.72 -6.77 -8.25
C LEU A 315 -17.55 -5.61 -7.67
N ALA A 316 -18.50 -5.91 -6.79
CA ALA A 316 -19.18 -4.94 -5.95
C ALA A 316 -18.19 -4.18 -5.05
N LEU A 317 -17.15 -4.84 -4.51
CA LEU A 317 -16.12 -4.21 -3.69
C LEU A 317 -15.47 -2.99 -4.40
N ARG A 318 -15.31 -3.05 -5.73
CA ARG A 318 -14.77 -1.94 -6.55
C ARG A 318 -15.59 -0.65 -6.44
N ARG A 319 -16.90 -0.75 -6.21
CA ARG A 319 -17.80 0.41 -6.06
C ARG A 319 -17.80 0.99 -4.64
N ALA A 320 -17.21 0.29 -3.67
CA ALA A 320 -17.16 0.73 -2.28
C ALA A 320 -16.05 1.78 -2.05
N VAL A 321 -16.11 2.88 -2.81
CA VAL A 321 -15.21 4.03 -2.68
C VAL A 321 -15.71 5.09 -1.69
N ASP A 322 -16.96 4.95 -1.23
CA ASP A 322 -17.55 5.81 -0.20
C ASP A 322 -16.84 5.57 1.15
N PRO A 323 -16.22 6.59 1.77
CA PRO A 323 -15.61 6.46 3.10
C PRO A 323 -16.61 6.09 4.22
N GLY A 324 -17.91 6.30 3.99
CA GLY A 324 -18.98 5.78 4.85
C GLY A 324 -19.01 4.26 4.89
N LEU A 325 -18.53 3.60 3.83
CA LEU A 325 -18.30 2.16 3.70
C LEU A 325 -16.87 1.79 4.12
N TRP A 326 -16.49 2.14 5.35
CA TRP A 326 -15.10 2.07 5.80
C TRP A 326 -14.49 0.65 5.71
N THR A 327 -15.25 -0.41 6.03
CA THR A 327 -14.75 -1.80 6.00
C THR A 327 -14.45 -2.18 4.57
N CYS A 328 -15.44 -1.96 3.70
CA CYS A 328 -15.34 -2.28 2.28
C CYS A 328 -14.22 -1.47 1.61
N SER A 329 -14.16 -0.16 1.84
CA SER A 329 -13.13 0.71 1.26
C SER A 329 -11.73 0.40 1.79
N SER A 330 -11.58 -0.03 3.05
CA SER A 330 -10.28 -0.46 3.59
C SER A 330 -9.79 -1.77 2.96
N VAL A 331 -10.68 -2.75 2.77
CA VAL A 331 -10.37 -4.01 2.08
C VAL A 331 -10.04 -3.74 0.62
N LEU A 332 -10.84 -2.90 -0.05
CA LEU A 332 -10.58 -2.43 -1.41
C LEU A 332 -9.18 -1.81 -1.53
N GLY A 333 -8.86 -0.84 -0.68
CA GLY A 333 -7.57 -0.15 -0.69
C GLY A 333 -6.37 -1.06 -0.40
N SER A 334 -6.55 -2.08 0.46
CA SER A 334 -5.52 -3.08 0.73
C SER A 334 -5.27 -3.96 -0.50
N ILE A 335 -6.31 -4.62 -1.02
CA ILE A 335 -6.20 -5.52 -2.18
C ILE A 335 -5.69 -4.77 -3.43
N PHE A 336 -6.15 -3.54 -3.65
CA PHE A 336 -5.74 -2.70 -4.77
C PHE A 336 -4.21 -2.51 -4.82
N ARG A 337 -3.57 -2.45 -3.64
CA ARG A 337 -2.14 -2.18 -3.49
C ARG A 337 -1.26 -3.43 -3.46
N TRP A 338 -1.81 -4.64 -3.46
CA TRP A 338 -1.00 -5.87 -3.49
C TRP A 338 0.00 -5.86 -4.65
N ALA A 339 1.23 -6.28 -4.37
CA ALA A 339 2.34 -6.29 -5.31
C ALA A 339 2.86 -7.70 -5.55
N PHE A 340 3.17 -7.98 -6.82
CA PHE A 340 3.59 -9.29 -7.29
C PHE A 340 4.84 -9.14 -8.15
N HIS A 341 5.91 -9.82 -7.77
CA HIS A 341 7.21 -9.76 -8.45
C HIS A 341 7.61 -11.16 -8.91
N PRO A 342 7.18 -11.61 -10.11
CA PRO A 342 7.48 -12.95 -10.64
C PRO A 342 8.93 -13.08 -11.15
N GLY A 343 9.83 -12.22 -10.69
CA GLY A 343 11.19 -12.03 -11.21
C GLY A 343 11.39 -10.69 -11.91
N PHE A 344 12.42 -9.95 -11.47
CA PHE A 344 12.82 -8.66 -12.04
C PHE A 344 13.51 -8.84 -13.40
N ASP A 345 13.14 -8.01 -14.38
CA ASP A 345 13.80 -8.03 -15.69
C ASP A 345 15.11 -7.26 -15.62
N THR A 346 16.22 -7.97 -15.43
CA THR A 346 17.56 -7.38 -15.45
C THR A 346 18.26 -7.51 -16.80
N GLY A 347 17.55 -7.86 -17.88
CA GLY A 347 18.16 -8.05 -19.19
C GLY A 347 18.90 -6.81 -19.70
N PRO A 348 19.74 -6.95 -20.75
CA PRO A 348 20.52 -5.84 -21.29
C PRO A 348 19.66 -4.68 -21.82
N ASN A 349 18.41 -4.96 -22.21
CA ASN A 349 17.47 -3.96 -22.72
C ASN A 349 16.40 -3.54 -21.70
N ALA A 350 16.48 -4.01 -20.46
CA ALA A 350 15.47 -3.76 -19.45
C ALA A 350 15.31 -2.26 -19.15
N GLU A 351 14.07 -1.84 -18.92
CA GLU A 351 13.75 -0.45 -18.61
C GLU A 351 14.39 0.02 -17.30
N LEU A 352 14.59 -0.89 -16.33
CA LEU A 352 15.20 -0.56 -15.03
C LEU A 352 16.65 -0.06 -15.14
N ARG A 353 17.32 -0.35 -16.26
CA ARG A 353 18.69 0.13 -16.56
C ARG A 353 18.72 1.57 -17.06
N ARG A 354 17.57 2.17 -17.37
CA ARG A 354 17.44 3.48 -18.04
C ARG A 354 16.92 4.55 -17.08
N SER A 355 16.96 5.79 -17.55
CA SER A 355 16.28 6.89 -16.86
C SER A 355 14.77 6.75 -17.05
N VAL A 356 14.01 6.98 -15.97
CA VAL A 356 12.54 6.84 -15.95
C VAL A 356 11.91 8.11 -15.42
N PHE A 357 10.66 8.38 -15.80
CA PHE A 357 9.93 9.51 -15.22
C PHE A 357 9.72 9.30 -13.72
N SER A 358 9.94 10.35 -12.94
CA SER A 358 9.51 10.37 -11.55
C SER A 358 7.99 10.38 -11.51
N SER A 359 7.39 9.54 -10.67
CA SER A 359 5.98 9.60 -10.33
C SER A 359 5.81 9.96 -8.86
N PRO A 360 4.69 10.60 -8.48
CA PRO A 360 4.31 10.72 -7.07
C PRO A 360 4.06 9.32 -6.49
N PHE A 361 4.52 9.08 -5.25
CA PHE A 361 4.32 7.82 -4.50
C PHE A 361 4.61 6.54 -5.32
N PRO A 362 5.78 6.41 -5.98
CA PRO A 362 6.07 5.26 -6.82
C PRO A 362 6.09 3.96 -5.99
N THR A 363 5.34 2.97 -6.45
CA THR A 363 5.50 1.58 -6.03
C THR A 363 6.38 0.86 -7.05
N LEU A 364 7.29 -0.01 -6.59
CA LEU A 364 8.12 -0.78 -7.51
C LEU A 364 7.22 -1.63 -8.42
N THR A 365 7.41 -1.51 -9.73
CA THR A 365 6.65 -2.27 -10.72
C THR A 365 6.99 -3.76 -10.66
N GLU A 366 6.14 -4.61 -11.24
CA GLU A 366 6.30 -6.07 -11.14
C GLU A 366 7.68 -6.56 -11.61
N ARG A 367 8.25 -5.95 -12.68
CA ARG A 367 9.59 -6.29 -13.20
C ARG A 367 10.68 -5.30 -12.77
N GLY A 368 10.35 -4.29 -11.97
CA GLY A 368 11.30 -3.32 -11.43
C GLY A 368 11.70 -2.18 -12.38
N GLU A 369 10.99 -2.00 -13.49
CA GLU A 369 11.23 -0.97 -14.51
C GLU A 369 11.46 0.43 -13.92
N ASN A 370 10.72 0.80 -12.88
CA ASN A 370 10.80 2.13 -12.26
C ASN A 370 11.80 2.25 -11.10
N LEU A 371 12.80 1.36 -11.00
CA LEU A 371 13.75 1.30 -9.87
C LEU A 371 14.37 2.66 -9.52
N SER A 372 14.84 3.44 -10.51
CA SER A 372 15.45 4.75 -10.26
C SER A 372 14.44 5.74 -9.63
N ALA A 373 13.15 5.66 -9.98
CA ALA A 373 12.10 6.49 -9.39
C ALA A 373 11.81 6.11 -7.95
N VAL A 374 11.80 4.80 -7.64
CA VAL A 374 11.61 4.31 -6.27
C VAL A 374 12.80 4.69 -5.39
N LEU A 375 14.04 4.50 -5.86
CA LEU A 375 15.24 4.90 -5.11
C LEU A 375 15.26 6.41 -4.83
N HIS A 376 14.84 7.22 -5.81
CA HIS A 376 14.69 8.65 -5.63
C HIS A 376 13.61 9.03 -4.62
N TRP A 377 12.47 8.35 -4.67
CA TRP A 377 11.41 8.55 -3.69
C TRP A 377 11.87 8.22 -2.26
N ILE A 378 12.52 7.07 -2.07
CA ILE A 378 13.05 6.67 -0.75
C ILE A 378 14.04 7.71 -0.25
N LYS A 379 15.00 8.16 -1.09
CA LYS A 379 15.97 9.18 -0.68
C LYS A 379 15.34 10.49 -0.20
N LEU A 380 14.25 10.91 -0.86
CA LEU A 380 13.57 12.16 -0.52
C LEU A 380 12.68 12.04 0.72
N HIS A 381 11.96 10.93 0.87
CA HIS A 381 10.90 10.80 1.89
C HIS A 381 11.32 10.01 3.13
N ASP A 382 12.30 9.13 2.99
CA ASP A 382 12.90 8.38 4.09
C ASP A 382 14.43 8.22 3.89
N PRO A 383 15.22 9.27 4.19
CA PRO A 383 16.67 9.22 4.09
C PRO A 383 17.31 8.13 4.97
N ASN A 384 16.64 7.71 6.04
CA ASN A 384 17.13 6.63 6.91
C ASN A 384 16.99 5.28 6.21
N ALA A 385 15.86 5.00 5.57
CA ALA A 385 15.69 3.82 4.74
C ALA A 385 16.68 3.79 3.56
N PHE A 386 16.96 4.95 2.94
CA PHE A 386 17.99 5.05 1.89
C PHE A 386 19.39 4.73 2.43
N SER A 387 19.75 5.27 3.60
CA SER A 387 21.03 4.99 4.26
C SER A 387 21.14 3.52 4.70
N GLU A 388 20.04 2.92 5.15
CA GLU A 388 19.98 1.49 5.43
C GLU A 388 20.22 0.68 4.15
N LEU A 389 19.57 1.02 3.04
CA LEU A 389 19.78 0.36 1.74
C LEU A 389 21.26 0.38 1.33
N GLU A 390 21.92 1.54 1.42
CA GLU A 390 23.36 1.65 1.15
C GLU A 390 24.21 0.82 2.12
N THR A 391 23.80 0.73 3.38
CA THR A 391 24.48 -0.09 4.39
C THR A 391 24.38 -1.58 4.06
N ARG A 392 23.21 -2.05 3.60
CA ARG A 392 23.04 -3.44 3.14
C ARG A 392 23.86 -3.73 1.90
N LEU A 393 23.90 -2.82 0.92
CA LEU A 393 24.75 -2.94 -0.26
C LEU A 393 26.24 -3.06 0.10
N ARG A 394 26.74 -2.23 1.03
CA ARG A 394 28.14 -2.31 1.50
C ARG A 394 28.47 -3.68 2.11
N GLY A 395 27.50 -4.34 2.75
CA GLY A 395 27.68 -5.68 3.31
C GLY A 395 27.75 -6.79 2.25
N VAL A 396 27.14 -6.58 1.09
CA VAL A 396 26.99 -7.61 0.04
C VAL A 396 27.96 -7.43 -1.13
N VAL A 397 28.24 -6.18 -1.51
CA VAL A 397 29.00 -5.83 -2.71
C VAL A 397 30.35 -5.21 -2.34
N PRO A 398 31.46 -5.95 -2.48
CA PRO A 398 32.80 -5.41 -2.24
C PRO A 398 33.07 -4.19 -3.14
N GLY A 399 33.68 -3.14 -2.58
CA GLY A 399 34.02 -1.93 -3.32
C GLY A 399 32.87 -0.94 -3.53
N PHE A 400 31.62 -1.28 -3.19
CA PHE A 400 30.51 -0.31 -3.26
C PHE A 400 30.75 0.88 -2.32
N ARG A 401 30.60 2.11 -2.85
CA ARG A 401 30.76 3.34 -2.07
C ARG A 401 29.44 4.02 -1.74
N ALA A 402 28.62 4.29 -2.76
CA ALA A 402 27.39 5.06 -2.60
C ALA A 402 26.46 4.92 -3.83
N LEU A 403 25.18 5.24 -3.63
CA LEU A 403 24.21 5.46 -4.69
C LEU A 403 23.96 6.96 -4.88
N GLY A 404 24.30 7.44 -6.06
CA GLY A 404 23.92 8.75 -6.57
C GLY A 404 22.54 8.71 -7.24
N LEU A 405 21.91 9.88 -7.35
CA LEU A 405 20.72 10.08 -8.17
C LEU A 405 20.92 11.35 -8.98
N THR A 406 20.55 11.29 -10.25
CA THR A 406 20.62 12.43 -11.16
C THR A 406 19.34 12.57 -11.97
N THR A 407 19.07 13.77 -12.45
CA THR A 407 17.95 14.09 -13.33
C THR A 407 18.51 14.41 -14.72
N PRO A 408 18.74 13.41 -15.59
CA PRO A 408 19.38 13.63 -16.88
C PRO A 408 18.51 14.45 -17.83
N GLU A 409 17.19 14.40 -17.66
CA GLU A 409 16.19 15.17 -18.38
C GLU A 409 15.12 15.67 -17.38
N PRO A 410 14.40 16.78 -17.69
CA PRO A 410 13.31 17.25 -16.83
C PRO A 410 12.29 16.15 -16.54
N GLY A 411 12.04 15.92 -15.25
CA GLY A 411 11.08 14.91 -14.77
C GLY A 411 11.55 13.46 -14.87
N LYS A 412 12.75 13.18 -15.41
CA LYS A 412 13.35 11.85 -15.37
C LYS A 412 14.42 11.74 -14.30
N VAL A 413 14.56 10.55 -13.74
CA VAL A 413 15.55 10.21 -12.73
C VAL A 413 16.34 8.98 -13.15
N LEU A 414 17.63 8.97 -12.81
CA LEU A 414 18.54 7.87 -13.04
C LEU A 414 19.40 7.67 -11.79
N ALA A 415 19.47 6.44 -11.30
CA ALA A 415 20.41 6.08 -10.26
C ALA A 415 21.82 5.88 -10.83
N LEU A 416 22.80 6.30 -10.02
CA LEU A 416 24.22 6.22 -10.30
C LEU A 416 24.91 5.38 -9.24
N TRP A 417 25.79 4.48 -9.67
CA TRP A 417 26.60 3.62 -8.85
C TRP A 417 28.00 4.20 -8.68
N HIS A 418 28.44 4.32 -7.43
CA HIS A 418 29.81 4.72 -7.09
C HIS A 418 30.57 3.53 -6.50
N GLU A 419 31.78 3.28 -7.01
CA GLU A 419 32.62 2.14 -6.64
C GLU A 419 34.08 2.55 -6.39
N GLU A 420 34.76 1.79 -5.55
CA GLU A 420 36.20 1.91 -5.34
C GLU A 420 36.99 1.62 -6.61
N GLY A 421 38.01 2.44 -6.89
CA GLY A 421 38.85 2.29 -8.08
C GLY A 421 38.22 2.79 -9.39
N ILE A 422 37.00 3.34 -9.35
CA ILE A 422 36.33 3.95 -10.51
C ILE A 422 36.09 5.44 -10.24
N ASP A 423 36.77 6.30 -11.02
CA ASP A 423 36.77 7.76 -10.79
C ASP A 423 35.46 8.46 -11.16
N ARG A 424 34.63 7.83 -12.01
CA ARG A 424 33.34 8.38 -12.45
C ARG A 424 32.17 7.51 -11.98
N PRO A 425 31.02 8.11 -11.61
CA PRO A 425 29.81 7.32 -11.36
C PRO A 425 29.39 6.58 -12.63
N LEU A 426 28.93 5.35 -12.45
CA LEU A 426 28.34 4.53 -13.51
C LEU A 426 26.82 4.63 -13.42
N PRO A 427 26.07 4.71 -14.54
CA PRO A 427 24.64 4.41 -14.51
C PRO A 427 24.40 3.05 -13.85
N ILE A 428 23.32 2.89 -13.07
CA ILE A 428 22.95 1.56 -12.55
C ILE A 428 22.74 0.54 -13.68
N GLY A 429 22.44 0.99 -14.90
CA GLY A 429 22.36 0.14 -16.07
C GLY A 429 23.65 -0.60 -16.44
N ASP A 430 24.80 -0.19 -15.92
CA ASP A 430 26.11 -0.82 -16.20
C ASP A 430 26.55 -1.81 -15.11
N VAL A 431 25.78 -1.96 -14.03
CA VAL A 431 26.09 -2.93 -12.95
C VAL A 431 25.57 -4.33 -13.28
N SER A 432 26.06 -5.33 -12.55
CA SER A 432 25.67 -6.73 -12.75
C SER A 432 24.20 -6.99 -12.41
N ASP A 433 23.60 -7.97 -13.08
CA ASP A 433 22.21 -8.40 -12.86
C ASP A 433 21.91 -8.72 -11.39
N GLY A 434 22.85 -9.39 -10.70
CA GLY A 434 22.70 -9.69 -9.28
C GLY A 434 22.61 -8.44 -8.42
N ILE A 435 23.38 -7.39 -8.73
CA ILE A 435 23.29 -6.11 -8.01
C ILE A 435 21.94 -5.43 -8.29
N LEU A 436 21.47 -5.45 -9.53
CA LEU A 436 20.15 -4.87 -9.89
C LEU A 436 19.00 -5.59 -9.19
N ARG A 437 19.03 -6.92 -9.12
CA ARG A 437 18.01 -7.70 -8.37
C ARG A 437 18.05 -7.38 -6.89
N PHE A 438 19.25 -7.32 -6.30
CA PHE A 438 19.40 -6.92 -4.90
C PHE A 438 18.84 -5.51 -4.66
N LEU A 439 19.12 -4.55 -5.55
CA LEU A 439 18.59 -3.19 -5.48
C LEU A 439 17.06 -3.18 -5.55
N CYS A 440 16.44 -3.95 -6.44
CA CYS A 440 14.99 -4.09 -6.51
C CYS A 440 14.41 -4.62 -5.20
N ILE A 441 14.96 -5.70 -4.65
CA ILE A 441 14.50 -6.30 -3.39
C ILE A 441 14.66 -5.31 -2.23
N ALA A 442 15.83 -4.68 -2.10
CA ALA A 442 16.10 -3.72 -1.04
C ALA A 442 15.21 -2.47 -1.15
N ALA A 443 15.06 -1.91 -2.35
CA ALA A 443 14.18 -0.76 -2.59
C ALA A 443 12.72 -1.09 -2.28
N LEU A 444 12.24 -2.28 -2.66
CA LEU A 444 10.90 -2.75 -2.32
C LEU A 444 10.72 -2.85 -0.80
N CYS A 445 11.59 -3.63 -0.13
CA CYS A 445 11.45 -3.96 1.28
C CYS A 445 11.65 -2.76 2.21
N LEU A 446 12.48 -1.78 1.82
CA LEU A 446 12.76 -0.58 2.61
C LEU A 446 11.89 0.62 2.21
N SER A 447 11.06 0.50 1.18
CA SER A 447 10.21 1.62 0.76
C SER A 447 9.25 2.04 1.89
N PRO A 448 9.06 3.35 2.15
CA PRO A 448 8.02 3.82 3.04
C PRO A 448 6.61 3.51 2.50
N GLY A 449 6.48 3.33 1.18
CA GLY A 449 5.24 2.97 0.50
C GLY A 449 5.02 1.46 0.32
N LEU A 450 5.61 0.61 1.18
CA LEU A 450 5.55 -0.86 1.06
C LEU A 450 4.08 -1.34 0.89
N PRO A 451 3.76 -2.08 -0.19
CA PRO A 451 2.48 -2.75 -0.39
C PRO A 451 2.05 -3.61 0.80
N PRO A 452 0.75 -3.73 1.13
CA PRO A 452 0.29 -4.47 2.29
C PRO A 452 0.42 -5.99 2.10
N LEU A 453 0.57 -6.44 0.86
CA LEU A 453 0.97 -7.79 0.49
C LEU A 453 2.00 -7.72 -0.63
N VAL A 454 3.09 -8.46 -0.47
CA VAL A 454 4.21 -8.58 -1.39
C VAL A 454 4.46 -10.06 -1.67
N CYS A 455 4.27 -10.48 -2.91
CA CYS A 455 4.70 -11.81 -3.37
C CYS A 455 5.96 -11.67 -4.23
N ILE A 456 7.02 -12.42 -3.92
CA ILE A 456 8.26 -12.43 -4.70
C ILE A 456 8.58 -13.88 -5.11
N ASP A 457 8.82 -14.08 -6.40
CA ASP A 457 9.20 -15.37 -6.98
C ASP A 457 10.71 -15.39 -7.23
N GLU A 458 11.38 -16.43 -6.73
CA GLU A 458 12.82 -16.67 -6.82
C GLU A 458 13.69 -15.43 -6.49
N PRO A 459 13.55 -14.80 -5.30
CA PRO A 459 14.38 -13.65 -4.92
C PRO A 459 15.88 -13.95 -4.92
N GLU A 460 16.28 -15.23 -4.78
CA GLU A 460 17.67 -15.69 -4.87
C GLU A 460 18.28 -15.61 -6.28
N ALA A 461 17.45 -15.51 -7.33
CA ALA A 461 17.88 -15.81 -8.70
C ALA A 461 19.04 -14.90 -9.13
N GLY A 462 20.20 -15.49 -9.45
CA GLY A 462 21.41 -14.77 -9.87
C GLY A 462 22.08 -13.91 -8.80
N LEU A 463 21.68 -14.04 -7.53
CA LEU A 463 22.41 -13.48 -6.40
C LEU A 463 23.55 -14.41 -5.99
N HIS A 464 24.66 -13.82 -5.52
CA HIS A 464 25.72 -14.60 -4.89
C HIS A 464 25.22 -15.15 -3.54
N PRO A 465 25.54 -16.39 -3.14
CA PRO A 465 25.03 -17.00 -1.89
C PRO A 465 25.24 -16.15 -0.62
N ARG A 466 26.36 -15.41 -0.55
CA ARG A 466 26.66 -14.44 0.53
C ARG A 466 25.65 -13.30 0.67
N ALA A 467 24.84 -13.01 -0.35
CA ALA A 467 23.80 -11.99 -0.32
C ALA A 467 22.50 -12.51 0.31
N LEU A 468 22.28 -13.84 0.31
CA LEU A 468 21.00 -14.44 0.70
C LEU A 468 20.62 -14.16 2.16
N PRO A 469 21.52 -14.18 3.15
CA PRO A 469 21.17 -13.80 4.52
C PRO A 469 20.72 -12.32 4.63
N VAL A 470 21.29 -11.43 3.82
CA VAL A 470 20.90 -10.02 3.79
C VAL A 470 19.55 -9.84 3.12
N VAL A 471 19.28 -10.59 2.06
CA VAL A 471 17.95 -10.63 1.41
C VAL A 471 16.90 -11.18 2.36
N ALA A 472 17.18 -12.28 3.07
CA ALA A 472 16.28 -12.82 4.08
C ALA A 472 15.97 -11.77 5.16
N ASP A 473 16.98 -11.09 5.72
CA ASP A 473 16.75 -10.02 6.72
C ASP A 473 15.87 -8.87 6.17
N LEU A 474 16.06 -8.48 4.90
CA LEU A 474 15.19 -7.49 4.24
C LEU A 474 13.74 -7.97 4.13
N LEU A 475 13.53 -9.25 3.80
CA LEU A 475 12.19 -9.85 3.68
C LEU A 475 11.50 -9.95 5.05
N HIS A 476 12.21 -10.32 6.11
CA HIS A 476 11.66 -10.34 7.47
C HIS A 476 11.30 -8.92 7.94
N ARG A 477 12.15 -7.92 7.68
CA ARG A 477 11.83 -6.51 7.99
C ARG A 477 10.65 -5.96 7.19
N ALA A 478 10.45 -6.44 5.96
CA ALA A 478 9.25 -6.13 5.21
C ALA A 478 8.01 -6.80 5.83
N ALA A 479 8.17 -8.03 6.35
CA ALA A 479 7.09 -8.78 7.02
C ALA A 479 6.57 -8.07 8.29
N ASP A 480 7.40 -7.28 8.98
CA ASP A 480 6.98 -6.45 10.11
C ASP A 480 5.91 -5.40 9.74
N ARG A 481 5.82 -5.01 8.46
CA ARG A 481 4.96 -3.92 7.97
C ARG A 481 3.93 -4.37 6.93
N ALA A 482 4.08 -5.57 6.38
CA ALA A 482 3.26 -6.10 5.30
C ALA A 482 3.23 -7.63 5.33
N GLN A 483 2.27 -8.23 4.62
CA GLN A 483 2.30 -9.66 4.33
C GLN A 483 3.38 -9.94 3.26
N VAL A 484 4.32 -10.84 3.56
CA VAL A 484 5.37 -11.25 2.60
C VAL A 484 5.24 -12.73 2.27
N ILE A 485 5.10 -13.04 0.98
CA ILE A 485 5.08 -14.40 0.45
C ILE A 485 6.27 -14.56 -0.50
N VAL A 486 7.11 -15.55 -0.25
CA VAL A 486 8.29 -15.86 -1.04
C VAL A 486 8.09 -17.23 -1.67
N LEU A 487 8.23 -17.32 -3.00
CA LEU A 487 8.38 -18.60 -3.67
C LEU A 487 9.88 -18.82 -3.87
N THR A 488 10.41 -19.93 -3.38
CA THR A 488 11.85 -20.22 -3.49
C THR A 488 12.10 -21.70 -3.73
N HIS A 489 13.20 -21.99 -4.41
CA HIS A 489 13.75 -23.34 -4.55
C HIS A 489 15.14 -23.45 -3.94
N SER A 490 15.68 -22.36 -3.38
CA SER A 490 17.04 -22.27 -2.85
C SER A 490 17.14 -22.86 -1.44
N PRO A 491 17.91 -23.94 -1.24
CA PRO A 491 18.20 -24.46 0.09
C PRO A 491 18.92 -23.43 0.97
N ASP A 492 19.76 -22.58 0.36
CA ASP A 492 20.55 -21.57 1.07
C ASP A 492 19.65 -20.44 1.58
N LEU A 493 18.70 -19.97 0.77
CA LEU A 493 17.74 -18.95 1.21
C LEU A 493 16.78 -19.52 2.26
N LEU A 494 16.28 -20.74 2.06
CA LEU A 494 15.38 -21.40 2.98
C LEU A 494 15.99 -21.61 4.37
N SER A 495 17.32 -21.81 4.45
CA SER A 495 18.04 -21.91 5.73
C SER A 495 18.03 -20.63 6.59
N CYS A 496 17.57 -19.52 6.02
CA CYS A 496 17.41 -18.24 6.70
C CYS A 496 15.97 -17.98 7.20
N PHE A 497 15.06 -18.95 7.05
CA PHE A 497 13.68 -18.91 7.55
C PHE A 497 13.49 -19.90 8.70
N GLU A 498 12.58 -19.58 9.61
CA GLU A 498 12.14 -20.48 10.67
C GLU A 498 11.20 -21.56 10.11
N LEU A 499 11.12 -22.71 10.78
CA LEU A 499 10.25 -23.81 10.33
C LEU A 499 8.77 -23.39 10.27
N SER A 500 8.36 -22.45 11.11
CA SER A 500 7.01 -21.87 11.18
C SER A 500 6.68 -20.93 10.02
N GLU A 501 7.69 -20.49 9.28
CA GLU A 501 7.55 -19.61 8.13
C GLU A 501 7.52 -20.39 6.81
N ILE A 502 7.81 -21.69 6.86
CA ILE A 502 7.93 -22.54 5.67
C ILE A 502 6.60 -23.26 5.41
N ALA A 503 6.23 -23.33 4.14
CA ALA A 503 5.13 -24.15 3.66
C ALA A 503 5.52 -24.92 2.39
N VAL A 504 4.94 -26.10 2.26
CA VAL A 504 5.20 -27.04 1.17
C VAL A 504 3.94 -27.19 0.34
N MET A 505 4.05 -26.87 -0.95
CA MET A 505 3.02 -27.18 -1.93
C MET A 505 3.36 -28.48 -2.66
N ARG A 506 2.48 -29.47 -2.56
CA ARG A 506 2.64 -30.78 -3.20
C ARG A 506 1.41 -31.21 -3.97
N ARG A 507 1.57 -32.26 -4.77
CA ARG A 507 0.46 -32.91 -5.48
C ARG A 507 0.35 -34.35 -5.03
N GLU A 508 -0.76 -34.69 -4.38
CA GLU A 508 -1.06 -36.03 -3.90
C GLU A 508 -2.44 -36.47 -4.42
N GLY A 509 -2.57 -37.70 -4.91
CA GLY A 509 -3.85 -38.21 -5.42
C GLY A 509 -4.48 -37.40 -6.57
N GLY A 510 -3.71 -36.54 -7.25
CA GLY A 510 -4.19 -35.61 -8.27
C GLY A 510 -4.72 -34.28 -7.73
N THR A 511 -4.79 -34.10 -6.41
CA THR A 511 -5.14 -32.84 -5.73
C THR A 511 -3.88 -32.07 -5.31
N LEU A 512 -4.02 -30.75 -5.20
CA LEU A 512 -2.98 -29.88 -4.67
C LEU A 512 -3.17 -29.73 -3.16
N GLU A 513 -2.09 -29.83 -2.41
CA GLU A 513 -2.08 -29.70 -0.96
C GLU A 513 -1.09 -28.63 -0.51
N PHE A 514 -1.39 -28.01 0.63
CA PHE A 514 -0.54 -27.04 1.30
C PHE A 514 -0.29 -27.55 2.71
N VAL A 515 0.96 -27.90 3.01
CA VAL A 515 1.36 -28.50 4.29
C VAL A 515 2.39 -27.60 4.95
N ARG A 516 2.25 -27.39 6.26
CA ARG A 516 3.25 -26.67 7.04
C ARG A 516 4.17 -27.70 7.71
N PRO A 517 5.48 -27.74 7.41
CA PRO A 517 6.42 -28.63 8.08
C PRO A 517 6.44 -28.47 9.59
N GLU A 518 6.12 -27.27 10.07
CA GLU A 518 5.91 -27.03 11.48
C GLU A 518 4.85 -27.97 12.06
N ASP A 519 3.80 -28.41 11.38
CA ASP A 519 2.78 -29.28 11.99
C ASP A 519 3.32 -30.69 12.36
N SER A 520 4.47 -31.08 11.82
CA SER A 520 5.15 -32.34 12.16
C SER A 520 6.02 -32.22 13.40
N THR A 521 5.63 -32.91 14.49
CA THR A 521 6.43 -32.99 15.72
C THR A 521 7.83 -33.58 15.48
N ALA A 522 7.96 -34.50 14.52
CA ALA A 522 9.24 -35.12 14.18
C ALA A 522 10.20 -34.12 13.51
N LEU A 523 9.68 -33.30 12.57
CA LEU A 523 10.50 -32.28 11.92
C LEU A 523 10.87 -31.14 12.87
N ARG A 524 9.94 -30.67 13.72
CA ARG A 524 10.27 -29.67 14.76
C ARG A 524 11.46 -30.11 15.59
N ARG A 525 11.39 -31.32 16.13
CA ARG A 525 12.46 -31.88 16.97
C ARG A 525 13.77 -32.02 16.21
N HIS A 526 13.73 -32.46 14.94
CA HIS A 526 14.93 -32.59 14.13
C HIS A 526 15.62 -31.23 13.90
N VAL A 527 14.84 -30.19 13.58
CA VAL A 527 15.36 -28.82 13.38
C VAL A 527 15.87 -28.22 14.70
N GLU A 528 15.18 -28.44 15.82
CA GLU A 528 15.64 -28.04 17.16
C GLU A 528 16.98 -28.68 17.55
N GLU A 529 17.19 -29.96 17.22
CA GLU A 529 18.43 -30.69 17.56
C GLU A 529 19.61 -30.31 16.64
N MET A 530 19.35 -30.02 15.36
CA MET A 530 20.39 -29.84 14.33
C MET A 530 20.62 -28.38 13.91
N GLY A 531 19.76 -27.46 14.35
CA GLY A 531 19.78 -26.02 14.04
C GLY A 531 19.29 -25.67 12.62
N PRO A 532 19.35 -24.39 12.23
CA PRO A 532 18.78 -23.89 10.96
C PRO A 532 19.34 -24.56 9.70
N ALA A 533 20.59 -25.03 9.74
CA ALA A 533 21.21 -25.76 8.64
C ALA A 533 20.51 -27.10 8.32
N ALA A 534 19.70 -27.62 9.25
CA ALA A 534 18.88 -28.81 9.03
C ALA A 534 17.84 -28.59 7.94
N ILE A 535 17.22 -27.40 7.89
CA ILE A 535 16.18 -27.05 6.91
C ILE A 535 16.70 -27.21 5.49
N SER A 536 17.89 -26.68 5.21
CA SER A 536 18.56 -26.84 3.90
C SER A 536 18.78 -28.32 3.54
N ARG A 537 19.21 -29.15 4.50
CA ARG A 537 19.43 -30.59 4.26
C ARG A 537 18.13 -31.33 4.00
N LEU A 538 17.09 -31.07 4.79
CA LEU A 538 15.76 -31.66 4.66
C LEU A 538 15.11 -31.28 3.32
N HIS A 539 15.38 -30.06 2.83
CA HIS A 539 14.94 -29.64 1.49
C HIS A 539 15.66 -30.42 0.40
N VAL A 540 16.99 -30.55 0.49
CA VAL A 540 17.80 -31.29 -0.50
C VAL A 540 17.52 -32.79 -0.49
N SER A 541 17.12 -33.37 0.64
CA SER A 541 16.74 -34.79 0.75
C SER A 541 15.27 -35.07 0.42
N ASP A 542 14.50 -34.08 -0.03
CA ASP A 542 13.04 -34.14 -0.23
C ASP A 542 12.23 -34.50 1.03
N GLU A 543 12.84 -34.47 2.23
CA GLU A 543 12.16 -34.77 3.50
C GLU A 543 11.13 -33.70 3.88
N LEU A 544 11.36 -32.43 3.53
CA LEU A 544 10.33 -31.39 3.67
C LEU A 544 9.14 -31.65 2.74
N GLU A 545 9.38 -32.13 1.51
CA GLU A 545 8.34 -32.36 0.51
C GLU A 545 7.56 -33.67 0.74
N SER A 546 8.19 -34.63 1.43
CA SER A 546 7.66 -35.98 1.70
C SER A 546 7.04 -36.16 3.08
N LEU A 547 6.66 -35.06 3.74
CA LEU A 547 5.85 -35.05 4.95
C LEU A 547 4.70 -36.07 4.89
N PRO A 548 4.39 -36.84 5.94
CA PRO A 548 3.21 -37.70 5.92
C PRO A 548 1.91 -36.90 5.94
#